data_AF-A0A9P7MVK9-F1
#
_entry.id   AF-A0A9P7MVK9-F1
#
_cell.length_a   1.000
_cell.length_b   1.000
_cell.length_c   1.000
_cell.angle_alpha   90.00
_cell.angle_beta   90.00
_cell.angle_gamma   90.00
#
_symmetry.space_group_name_H-M   'P 1'
#
loop_
_entity.id
_entity.type
_entity.pdbx_description
1 polymer ?
#
loop_
_entity_poly.entity_id
_entity_poly.type
_entity_poly.pdbx_seq_one_letter_code
_entity_poly.pdbx_strand_id
1 'polypeptide(L)'
;MDSSWTDSRDMDVQEPQSFQSRDVIASAAYSRWTPSGPTFEINVPRRSSLGPVMELVPSFEAVDHSQLTSEELQVITQNSKQVALDRPSTWTYDSRYAAHAILDYLYLGPTSSIRDLESLTRQGITMMVVVRHSRMAGTIRSVDLASQELGIPVEYLRIGGFPDLIRELPTIIGLINRHMLSYNSQFMGRADQEQHMVMDRRPRCGKVLITCDSGNYHSATIVAAYLMSVFGQTAASATQFLTLQRLSCVFDEDAKQMLQSWEDVVRARSMTAHHVQSETQNQPLLGDANAGAPIVDQPTASASRRKRGFEDMRDQDMTGDGETGDADGDRFTNREAFAPFKDVSDILRGK
;
A
#
# COMPACT_ATOMS: atom_id res chain seq x y z
N MET A 1 25.95 43.43 33.20
CA MET A 1 26.73 42.19 33.26
C MET A 1 26.14 41.27 32.20
N ASP A 2 26.62 41.47 30.97
CA ASP A 2 26.33 40.65 29.81
C ASP A 2 27.00 39.28 29.98
N SER A 3 26.36 38.23 29.50
CA SER A 3 26.99 36.92 29.32
C SER A 3 26.45 36.30 28.04
N SER A 4 27.10 36.67 26.93
CA SER A 4 27.02 36.00 25.64
C SER A 4 27.69 34.63 25.73
N TRP A 5 26.89 33.58 25.64
CA TRP A 5 27.37 32.22 25.37
C TRP A 5 27.64 32.08 23.88
N THR A 6 28.92 32.12 23.50
CA THR A 6 29.40 31.69 22.19
C THR A 6 29.51 30.17 22.17
N ASP A 7 28.64 29.51 21.40
CA ASP A 7 28.67 28.07 21.11
C ASP A 7 29.86 27.77 20.19
N SER A 8 30.98 27.33 20.78
CA SER A 8 32.10 26.72 20.06
C SER A 8 31.73 25.28 19.72
N ARG A 9 31.28 25.05 18.48
CA ARG A 9 31.26 23.73 17.84
C ARG A 9 32.04 23.78 16.55
N ASP A 10 33.33 24.07 16.65
CA ASP A 10 34.28 23.49 15.70
C ASP A 10 34.49 22.04 16.12
N MET A 11 33.58 21.16 15.67
CA MET A 11 33.92 19.74 15.60
C MET A 11 34.88 19.60 14.43
N ASP A 12 36.15 19.32 14.75
CA ASP A 12 37.14 18.80 13.84
C ASP A 12 36.53 17.63 13.05
N VAL A 13 36.08 17.91 11.83
CA VAL A 13 35.79 16.89 10.83
C VAL A 13 37.16 16.44 10.33
N GLN A 14 37.76 15.48 11.03
CA GLN A 14 38.87 14.71 10.48
C GLN A 14 38.36 13.98 9.23
N GLU A 15 38.69 14.51 8.05
CA GLU A 15 38.57 13.80 6.79
C GLU A 15 39.27 12.44 6.92
N PRO A 16 38.56 11.32 6.75
CA PRO A 16 39.21 10.02 6.74
C PRO A 16 40.09 9.94 5.49
N GLN A 17 41.39 9.76 5.72
CA GLN A 17 42.41 9.64 4.68
C GLN A 17 41.96 8.68 3.58
N SER A 18 41.94 9.20 2.35
CA SER A 18 41.56 8.46 1.16
C SER A 18 42.56 7.32 0.91
N PHE A 19 42.08 6.07 0.93
CA PHE A 19 42.65 5.03 0.07
C PHE A 19 42.23 5.33 -1.38
N GLN A 20 42.77 6.42 -1.94
CA GLN A 20 42.81 6.62 -3.38
C GLN A 20 44.06 5.90 -3.87
N SER A 21 43.91 4.94 -4.78
CA SER A 21 45.04 4.51 -5.60
C SER A 21 45.66 5.77 -6.19
N ARG A 22 46.97 5.96 -6.02
CA ARG A 22 47.68 7.23 -6.27
C ARG A 22 47.49 7.80 -7.68
N ASP A 23 47.02 6.98 -8.60
CA ASP A 23 46.98 7.30 -10.02
C ASP A 23 45.56 7.55 -10.58
N VAL A 24 44.49 7.47 -9.76
CA VAL A 24 43.09 7.57 -10.23
C VAL A 24 42.27 8.59 -9.43
N ILE A 25 41.62 9.53 -10.11
CA ILE A 25 40.75 10.57 -9.51
C ILE A 25 39.34 10.46 -10.10
N ALA A 26 38.31 10.72 -9.30
CA ALA A 26 36.94 10.76 -9.79
C ALA A 26 36.71 11.98 -10.71
N SER A 27 36.00 11.76 -11.82
CA SER A 27 35.77 12.81 -12.83
C SER A 27 34.73 13.85 -12.42
N ALA A 28 33.93 13.58 -11.39
CA ALA A 28 32.95 14.48 -10.82
C ALA A 28 32.84 14.26 -9.30
N ALA A 29 32.31 15.25 -8.58
CA ALA A 29 31.96 15.09 -7.18
C ALA A 29 30.86 14.03 -7.03
N TYR A 30 31.05 13.07 -6.13
CA TYR A 30 30.08 12.02 -5.84
C TYR A 30 29.94 11.86 -4.32
N SER A 31 28.72 11.57 -3.85
CA SER A 31 28.50 11.16 -2.47
C SER A 31 28.88 9.69 -2.33
N ARG A 32 29.59 9.35 -1.24
CA ARG A 32 29.79 7.93 -0.85
C ARG A 32 28.56 7.33 -0.19
N TRP A 33 27.60 8.17 0.19
CA TRP A 33 26.31 7.77 0.70
C TRP A 33 25.42 7.33 -0.45
N THR A 34 24.73 6.23 -0.25
CA THR A 34 23.62 5.83 -1.11
C THR A 34 22.60 6.97 -1.15
N PRO A 35 22.08 7.34 -2.34
CA PRO A 35 21.00 8.31 -2.43
C PRO A 35 19.85 7.87 -1.52
N SER A 36 19.26 8.80 -0.76
CA SER A 36 18.00 8.53 -0.07
C SER A 36 16.93 8.19 -1.12
N GLY A 37 16.14 7.15 -0.87
CA GLY A 37 15.05 6.78 -1.77
C GLY A 37 14.04 7.92 -1.94
N PRO A 38 13.26 7.92 -3.03
CA PRO A 38 12.20 8.90 -3.20
C PRO A 38 11.19 8.77 -2.04
N THR A 39 10.96 9.85 -1.30
CA THR A 39 9.90 9.92 -0.28
C THR A 39 8.81 10.89 -0.72
N PHE A 40 7.53 10.52 -0.53
CA PHE A 40 6.42 11.49 -0.70
C PHE A 40 6.29 12.40 0.53
N GLU A 41 5.97 13.66 0.28
CA GLU A 41 5.70 14.62 1.35
C GLU A 41 4.25 14.50 1.83
N ILE A 42 4.07 14.42 3.14
CA ILE A 42 2.75 14.49 3.77
C ILE A 42 2.44 15.98 3.99
N ASN A 43 1.94 16.62 2.94
CA ASN A 43 1.47 17.98 3.02
C ASN A 43 0.11 18.03 3.73
N VAL A 44 -0.01 18.79 4.82
CA VAL A 44 -1.32 19.03 5.44
C VAL A 44 -2.13 19.91 4.47
N PRO A 45 -3.28 19.43 3.95
CA PRO A 45 -4.03 20.19 2.95
C PRO A 45 -4.42 21.57 3.50
N ARG A 46 -4.16 22.62 2.71
CA ARG A 46 -4.52 24.00 3.07
C ARG A 46 -6.04 24.10 3.09
N ARG A 47 -6.57 24.66 4.19
CA ARG A 47 -8.01 24.85 4.41
C ARG A 47 -8.64 25.65 3.26
N SER A 48 -9.66 25.10 2.63
CA SER A 48 -10.62 25.86 1.83
C SER A 48 -11.74 26.34 2.74
N SER A 49 -12.13 27.62 2.66
CA SER A 49 -13.25 28.18 3.42
C SER A 49 -14.63 27.72 2.91
N LEU A 50 -14.69 26.93 1.83
CA LEU A 50 -15.92 26.66 1.07
C LEU A 50 -16.21 25.16 0.83
N GLY A 51 -15.52 24.22 1.50
CA GLY A 51 -15.80 22.79 1.32
C GLY A 51 -15.05 21.83 2.24
N PRO A 52 -15.37 20.53 2.18
CA PRO A 52 -14.66 19.49 2.92
C PRO A 52 -13.18 19.45 2.53
N VAL A 53 -12.30 19.24 3.52
CA VAL A 53 -10.85 19.32 3.32
C VAL A 53 -10.35 18.21 2.38
N MET A 54 -10.97 17.03 2.47
CA MET A 54 -10.66 15.87 1.65
C MET A 54 -11.85 14.90 1.65
N GLU A 55 -12.10 14.25 0.52
CA GLU A 55 -13.15 13.23 0.38
C GLU A 55 -12.57 11.97 -0.27
N LEU A 56 -12.99 10.79 0.18
CA LEU A 56 -12.71 9.51 -0.45
C LEU A 56 -13.98 8.96 -1.06
N VAL A 57 -13.93 8.62 -2.34
CA VAL A 57 -15.02 7.97 -3.07
C VAL A 57 -14.58 6.55 -3.41
N PRO A 58 -15.36 5.52 -3.06
CA PRO A 58 -15.08 4.16 -3.52
C PRO A 58 -15.00 4.12 -5.05
N SER A 59 -13.90 3.65 -5.60
CA SER A 59 -13.74 3.44 -7.03
C SER A 59 -13.21 2.03 -7.27
N PHE A 60 -13.90 1.27 -8.12
CA PHE A 60 -13.48 -0.08 -8.47
C PHE A 60 -12.24 -0.08 -9.38
N GLU A 61 -12.02 0.99 -10.16
CA GLU A 61 -10.96 1.06 -11.18
C GLU A 61 -9.56 0.87 -10.59
N ALA A 62 -9.33 1.41 -9.40
CA ALA A 62 -8.04 1.43 -8.72
C ALA A 62 -7.88 0.33 -7.66
N VAL A 63 -8.83 -0.60 -7.58
CA VAL A 63 -8.84 -1.71 -6.61
C VAL A 63 -8.31 -2.98 -7.27
N ASP A 64 -7.70 -3.86 -6.48
CA ASP A 64 -7.26 -5.18 -6.91
C ASP A 64 -8.47 -6.12 -7.10
N HIS A 65 -8.87 -6.38 -8.35
CA HIS A 65 -10.04 -7.22 -8.65
C HIS A 65 -9.85 -8.69 -8.23
N SER A 66 -8.62 -9.14 -7.94
CA SER A 66 -8.39 -10.50 -7.43
C SER A 66 -8.79 -10.65 -5.96
N GLN A 67 -8.88 -9.53 -5.23
CA GLN A 67 -9.22 -9.53 -3.80
C GLN A 67 -10.65 -9.08 -3.50
N LEU A 68 -11.20 -8.18 -4.32
CA LEU A 68 -12.53 -7.62 -4.15
C LEU A 68 -13.23 -7.55 -5.49
N THR A 69 -14.45 -8.06 -5.55
CA THR A 69 -15.38 -7.80 -6.66
C THR A 69 -16.06 -6.44 -6.50
N SER A 70 -16.64 -5.93 -7.59
CA SER A 70 -17.35 -4.65 -7.57
C SER A 70 -18.55 -4.66 -6.60
N GLU A 71 -19.26 -5.79 -6.55
CA GLU A 71 -20.40 -5.99 -5.65
C GLU A 71 -19.95 -6.02 -4.18
N GLU A 72 -18.87 -6.75 -3.87
CA GLU A 72 -18.31 -6.78 -2.52
C GLU A 72 -17.83 -5.40 -2.07
N LEU A 73 -17.19 -4.64 -2.96
CA LEU A 73 -16.78 -3.27 -2.67
C LEU A 73 -17.98 -2.37 -2.35
N GLN A 74 -19.08 -2.51 -3.09
CA GLN A 74 -20.33 -1.78 -2.81
C GLN A 74 -20.93 -2.20 -1.46
N VAL A 75 -20.92 -3.49 -1.12
CA VAL A 75 -21.44 -3.98 0.17
C VAL A 75 -20.59 -3.47 1.34
N ILE A 76 -19.27 -3.44 1.20
CA ILE A 76 -18.36 -2.97 2.26
C ILE A 76 -18.49 -1.45 2.45
N THR A 77 -18.44 -0.70 1.36
CA THR A 77 -18.40 0.78 1.40
C THR A 77 -19.78 1.42 1.44
N GLN A 78 -20.83 0.63 1.20
CA GLN A 78 -22.21 1.10 1.00
C GLN A 78 -22.34 2.16 -0.11
N ASN A 79 -21.35 2.22 -1.01
CA ASN A 79 -21.19 3.29 -1.99
C ASN A 79 -21.23 4.71 -1.35
N SER A 80 -20.85 4.81 -0.08
CA SER A 80 -20.91 6.05 0.69
C SER A 80 -19.58 6.80 0.57
N LYS A 81 -19.66 8.09 0.24
CA LYS A 81 -18.50 8.97 0.27
C LYS A 81 -18.01 9.19 1.70
N GLN A 82 -16.70 9.19 1.90
CA GLN A 82 -16.08 9.35 3.21
C GLN A 82 -15.46 10.74 3.28
N VAL A 83 -15.93 11.57 4.21
CA VAL A 83 -15.50 12.97 4.30
C VAL A 83 -14.56 13.14 5.49
N ALA A 84 -13.39 13.75 5.25
CA ALA A 84 -12.48 14.12 6.32
C ALA A 84 -13.12 15.19 7.21
N LEU A 85 -13.29 14.88 8.49
CA LEU A 85 -13.80 15.85 9.46
C LEU A 85 -12.68 16.83 9.85
N ASP A 86 -13.01 18.12 10.02
CA ASP A 86 -12.09 19.12 10.60
C ASP A 86 -11.97 18.90 12.11
N ARG A 87 -11.29 17.82 12.50
CA ARG A 87 -10.92 17.56 13.89
C ARG A 87 -9.81 18.44 14.44
N PRO A 88 -8.89 19.03 13.65
CA PRO A 88 -7.83 19.88 14.20
C PRO A 88 -8.31 21.08 15.03
N SER A 89 -9.48 21.63 14.74
CA SER A 89 -10.04 22.75 15.50
C SER A 89 -10.57 22.35 16.89
N THR A 90 -10.89 21.08 17.11
CA THR A 90 -11.47 20.54 18.35
C THR A 90 -10.55 19.55 19.06
N TRP A 91 -9.39 19.25 18.47
CA TRP A 91 -8.46 18.27 18.98
C TRP A 91 -7.72 18.79 20.22
N THR A 92 -7.64 17.93 21.24
CA THR A 92 -6.83 18.15 22.44
C THR A 92 -5.79 17.05 22.56
N TYR A 93 -4.74 17.26 23.36
CA TYR A 93 -3.74 16.22 23.57
C TYR A 93 -4.35 14.89 24.04
N ASP A 94 -5.36 14.95 24.91
CA ASP A 94 -6.04 13.76 25.45
C ASP A 94 -6.85 12.99 24.40
N SER A 95 -7.25 13.65 23.31
CA SER A 95 -7.93 12.98 22.20
C SER A 95 -7.11 11.79 21.66
N ARG A 96 -5.77 11.81 21.78
CA ARG A 96 -4.90 10.68 21.35
C ARG A 96 -5.25 9.34 22.02
N TYR A 97 -5.82 9.36 23.23
CA TYR A 97 -6.16 8.15 23.99
C TYR A 97 -7.48 7.51 23.56
N ALA A 98 -8.30 8.23 22.80
CA ALA A 98 -9.54 7.72 22.25
C ALA A 98 -9.34 6.98 20.92
N ALA A 99 -10.27 6.09 20.60
CA ALA A 99 -10.43 5.58 19.24
C ALA A 99 -11.18 6.61 18.38
N HIS A 100 -10.69 6.84 17.16
CA HIS A 100 -11.29 7.77 16.21
C HIS A 100 -11.84 7.01 15.01
N ALA A 101 -13.05 7.35 14.59
CA ALA A 101 -13.57 6.91 13.30
C ALA A 101 -12.70 7.48 12.18
N ILE A 102 -12.14 6.63 11.34
CA ILE A 102 -11.43 7.00 10.12
C ILE A 102 -12.40 6.95 8.94
N LEU A 103 -13.16 5.86 8.86
CA LEU A 103 -14.30 5.67 7.96
C LEU A 103 -15.54 5.42 8.81
N ASP A 104 -16.72 5.45 8.19
CA ASP A 104 -18.01 5.15 8.85
C ASP A 104 -18.01 3.79 9.58
N TYR A 105 -17.20 2.85 9.10
CA TYR A 105 -17.08 1.49 9.63
C TYR A 105 -15.69 1.12 10.16
N LEU A 106 -14.69 2.01 10.08
CA LEU A 106 -13.31 1.69 10.45
C LEU A 106 -12.77 2.69 11.47
N TYR A 107 -12.41 2.18 12.64
CA TYR A 107 -11.91 2.97 13.76
C TYR A 107 -10.43 2.66 14.02
N LEU A 108 -9.71 3.69 14.48
CA LEU A 108 -8.28 3.61 14.81
C LEU A 108 -8.01 4.17 16.20
N GLY A 109 -7.40 3.37 17.07
CA GLY A 109 -7.17 3.74 18.46
C GLY A 109 -5.94 3.09 19.11
N PRO A 110 -5.55 3.57 20.30
CA PRO A 110 -4.64 2.83 21.15
C PRO A 110 -5.34 1.60 21.72
N THR A 111 -4.58 0.57 22.08
CA THR A 111 -5.16 -0.66 22.66
C THR A 111 -5.83 -0.41 24.00
N SER A 112 -5.42 0.65 24.72
CA SER A 112 -6.10 1.09 25.95
C SER A 112 -7.56 1.50 25.72
N SER A 113 -7.93 1.95 24.52
CA SER A 113 -9.30 2.38 24.21
C SER A 113 -10.32 1.23 24.23
N ILE A 114 -9.87 -0.02 24.10
CA ILE A 114 -10.72 -1.22 24.20
C ILE A 114 -11.33 -1.39 25.60
N ARG A 115 -10.74 -0.77 26.62
CA ARG A 115 -11.25 -0.84 28.00
C ARG A 115 -12.57 -0.08 28.20
N ASP A 116 -12.89 0.84 27.29
CA ASP A 116 -14.12 1.61 27.33
C ASP A 116 -15.25 0.83 26.62
N LEU A 117 -15.83 -0.13 27.34
CA LEU A 117 -16.87 -1.03 26.82
C LEU A 117 -18.14 -0.28 26.42
N GLU A 118 -18.47 0.80 27.14
CA GLU A 118 -19.61 1.66 26.81
C GLU A 118 -19.38 2.32 25.45
N SER A 119 -18.19 2.85 25.20
CA SER A 119 -17.86 3.46 23.92
C SER A 119 -17.84 2.44 22.78
N LEU A 120 -17.29 1.23 22.99
CA LEU A 120 -17.35 0.14 22.00
C LEU A 120 -18.79 -0.22 21.63
N THR A 121 -19.66 -0.34 22.65
CA THR A 121 -21.08 -0.65 22.48
C THR A 121 -21.81 0.47 21.75
N ARG A 122 -21.60 1.72 22.18
CA ARG A 122 -22.22 2.92 21.60
C ARG A 122 -21.81 3.13 20.14
N GLN A 123 -20.54 2.91 19.82
CA GLN A 123 -20.04 3.01 18.45
C GLN A 123 -20.52 1.83 17.59
N GLY A 124 -20.88 0.71 18.21
CA GLY A 124 -21.32 -0.52 17.54
C GLY A 124 -20.15 -1.27 16.93
N ILE A 125 -19.02 -1.38 17.64
CA ILE A 125 -17.87 -2.16 17.18
C ILE A 125 -18.25 -3.64 17.13
N THR A 126 -17.93 -4.29 16.01
CA THR A 126 -18.29 -5.70 15.72
C THR A 126 -17.08 -6.60 15.55
N MET A 127 -15.88 -6.03 15.47
CA MET A 127 -14.61 -6.75 15.45
C MET A 127 -13.50 -5.85 15.98
N MET A 128 -12.58 -6.44 16.73
CA MET A 128 -11.34 -5.80 17.16
C MET A 128 -10.14 -6.45 16.51
N VAL A 129 -9.24 -5.65 15.96
CA VAL A 129 -7.98 -6.09 15.38
C VAL A 129 -6.85 -5.46 16.18
N VAL A 130 -6.13 -6.28 16.95
CA VAL A 130 -5.08 -5.82 17.84
C VAL A 130 -3.71 -6.14 17.25
N VAL A 131 -3.04 -5.08 16.83
CA VAL A 131 -1.71 -5.11 16.24
C VAL A 131 -0.66 -5.04 17.34
N ARG A 132 0.22 -6.04 17.36
CA ARG A 132 1.34 -6.13 18.30
C ARG A 132 2.63 -6.41 17.56
N HIS A 133 3.74 -5.98 18.14
CA HIS A 133 5.05 -6.39 17.65
C HIS A 133 5.22 -7.90 17.88
N SER A 134 5.78 -8.63 16.90
CA SER A 134 6.02 -10.07 16.95
C SER A 134 6.84 -10.55 18.15
N ARG A 135 7.69 -9.67 18.72
CA ARG A 135 8.49 -9.94 19.92
C ARG A 135 7.64 -9.94 21.19
N MET A 136 6.46 -9.33 21.16
CA MET A 136 5.53 -9.34 22.27
C MET A 136 4.66 -10.60 22.20
N ALA A 137 4.80 -11.46 23.19
CA ALA A 137 4.02 -12.69 23.29
C ALA A 137 2.69 -12.47 24.03
N GLY A 138 1.72 -13.35 23.73
CA GLY A 138 0.47 -13.48 24.48
C GLY A 138 -0.65 -12.54 24.02
N THR A 139 -1.84 -12.81 24.54
CA THR A 139 -3.01 -11.93 24.44
C THR A 139 -2.91 -10.82 25.48
N ILE A 140 -3.80 -9.84 25.40
CA ILE A 140 -3.89 -8.76 26.38
C ILE A 140 -5.16 -9.01 27.18
N ARG A 141 -5.01 -9.31 28.49
CA ARG A 141 -6.14 -9.68 29.35
C ARG A 141 -7.32 -8.70 29.27
N SER A 142 -7.07 -7.40 29.20
CA SER A 142 -8.15 -6.41 29.09
C SER A 142 -8.92 -6.48 27.78
N VAL A 143 -8.27 -6.91 26.70
CA VAL A 143 -8.91 -7.14 25.40
C VAL A 143 -9.73 -8.44 25.43
N ASP A 144 -9.18 -9.51 26.01
CA ASP A 144 -9.90 -10.78 26.15
C ASP A 144 -11.16 -10.61 27.00
N LEU A 145 -11.09 -9.83 28.08
CA LEU A 145 -12.25 -9.49 28.90
C LEU A 145 -13.31 -8.70 28.10
N ALA A 146 -12.89 -7.67 27.35
CA ALA A 146 -13.80 -6.90 26.51
C ALA A 146 -14.47 -7.78 25.43
N SER A 147 -13.73 -8.72 24.85
CA SER A 147 -14.24 -9.69 23.88
C SER A 147 -15.29 -10.61 24.49
N GLN A 148 -15.02 -11.18 25.67
CA GLN A 148 -15.94 -12.07 26.37
C GLN A 148 -17.20 -11.34 26.82
N GLU A 149 -17.07 -10.11 27.32
CA GLU A 149 -18.18 -9.33 27.86
C GLU A 149 -19.12 -8.82 26.75
N LEU A 150 -18.56 -8.39 25.62
CA LEU A 150 -19.35 -7.84 24.50
C LEU A 150 -19.67 -8.87 23.41
N GLY A 151 -19.07 -10.06 23.46
CA GLY A 151 -19.18 -11.08 22.42
C GLY A 151 -18.56 -10.63 21.08
N ILE A 152 -17.58 -9.74 21.11
CA ILE A 152 -16.93 -9.19 19.92
C ILE A 152 -15.68 -10.02 19.58
N PRO A 153 -15.55 -10.56 18.35
CA PRO A 153 -14.34 -11.28 17.93
C PRO A 153 -13.10 -10.38 17.95
N VAL A 154 -11.97 -10.96 18.38
CA VAL A 154 -10.67 -10.30 18.42
C VAL A 154 -9.69 -11.07 17.56
N GLU A 155 -9.00 -10.35 16.67
CA GLU A 155 -7.90 -10.88 15.87
C GLU A 155 -6.59 -10.22 16.29
N TYR A 156 -5.61 -11.04 16.68
CA TYR A 156 -4.28 -10.57 17.08
C TYR A 156 -3.29 -10.67 15.92
N LEU A 157 -2.85 -9.52 15.43
CA LEU A 157 -1.85 -9.42 14.36
C LEU A 157 -0.46 -9.23 14.97
N ARG A 158 0.48 -10.14 14.65
CA ARG A 158 1.86 -10.08 15.13
C ARG A 158 2.78 -9.64 14.00
N ILE A 159 3.33 -8.44 14.10
CA ILE A 159 4.13 -7.82 13.03
C ILE A 159 5.59 -7.74 13.45
N GLY A 160 6.50 -8.28 12.64
CA GLY A 160 7.94 -8.18 12.86
C GLY A 160 8.47 -6.78 12.57
N GLY A 161 8.26 -6.31 11.35
CA GLY A 161 8.56 -4.96 10.89
C GLY A 161 7.88 -4.67 9.56
N PHE A 162 8.17 -3.52 8.94
CA PHE A 162 7.54 -3.13 7.68
C PHE A 162 7.76 -4.08 6.49
N PRO A 163 8.95 -4.70 6.31
CA PRO A 163 9.13 -5.70 5.24
C PRO A 163 8.27 -6.95 5.41
N ASP A 164 7.91 -7.30 6.65
CA ASP A 164 6.96 -8.38 6.90
C ASP A 164 5.53 -7.87 6.69
N LEU A 165 5.24 -6.64 7.13
CA LEU A 165 3.92 -6.04 7.00
C LEU A 165 3.44 -6.00 5.55
N ILE A 166 4.28 -5.59 4.59
CA ILE A 166 3.88 -5.54 3.17
C ILE A 166 3.40 -6.89 2.63
N ARG A 167 3.96 -8.00 3.13
CA ARG A 167 3.56 -9.36 2.75
C ARG A 167 2.25 -9.79 3.43
N GLU A 168 2.00 -9.31 4.63
CA GLU A 168 0.81 -9.61 5.43
C GLU A 168 -0.39 -8.72 5.08
N LEU A 169 -0.17 -7.53 4.49
CA LEU A 169 -1.24 -6.59 4.12
C LEU A 169 -2.39 -7.24 3.33
N PRO A 170 -2.15 -8.06 2.27
CA PRO A 170 -3.20 -8.83 1.60
C PRO A 170 -4.11 -9.62 2.55
N THR A 171 -3.50 -10.32 3.51
CA THR A 171 -4.22 -11.17 4.48
C THR A 171 -5.01 -10.32 5.46
N ILE A 172 -4.41 -9.24 5.96
CA ILE A 172 -5.03 -8.32 6.92
C ILE A 172 -6.23 -7.61 6.29
N ILE A 173 -6.08 -7.09 5.07
CA ILE A 173 -7.15 -6.43 4.33
C ILE A 173 -8.28 -7.43 4.04
N GLY A 174 -7.93 -8.64 3.58
CA GLY A 174 -8.92 -9.71 3.36
C GLY A 174 -9.67 -10.11 4.63
N LEU A 175 -9.01 -10.10 5.79
CA LEU A 175 -9.64 -10.35 7.09
C LEU A 175 -10.67 -9.28 7.46
N ILE A 176 -10.34 -7.99 7.27
CA ILE A 176 -11.26 -6.87 7.50
C ILE A 176 -12.46 -6.98 6.54
N ASN A 177 -12.19 -7.15 5.24
CA ASN A 177 -13.23 -7.23 4.22
C ASN A 177 -14.18 -8.42 4.44
N ARG A 178 -13.63 -9.60 4.76
CA ARG A 178 -14.44 -10.80 5.04
C ARG A 178 -15.36 -10.59 6.24
N HIS A 179 -14.87 -9.95 7.31
CA HIS A 179 -15.71 -9.60 8.45
C HIS A 179 -16.86 -8.69 8.01
N MET A 180 -16.55 -7.61 7.29
CA MET A 180 -17.55 -6.66 6.77
C MET A 180 -18.61 -7.34 5.90
N LEU A 181 -18.19 -8.19 4.96
CA LEU A 181 -19.10 -8.93 4.08
C LEU A 181 -19.97 -9.92 4.86
N SER A 182 -19.38 -10.68 5.77
CA SER A 182 -20.10 -11.67 6.58
C SER A 182 -21.15 -11.01 7.49
N TYR A 183 -20.82 -9.86 8.07
CA TYR A 183 -21.72 -9.15 8.97
C TYR A 183 -22.85 -8.45 8.19
N ASN A 184 -22.51 -7.79 7.07
CA ASN A 184 -23.50 -7.07 6.26
C ASN A 184 -24.48 -8.04 5.58
N SER A 185 -24.02 -9.20 5.09
CA SER A 185 -24.89 -10.22 4.49
C SER A 185 -25.86 -10.84 5.51
N GLN A 186 -25.41 -11.14 6.73
CA GLN A 186 -26.26 -11.65 7.81
C GLN A 186 -27.34 -10.64 8.21
N PHE A 187 -27.05 -9.33 8.14
CA PHE A 187 -28.01 -8.29 8.45
C PHE A 187 -29.04 -8.10 7.32
N MET A 188 -28.60 -8.08 6.05
CA MET A 188 -29.51 -7.96 4.91
C MET A 188 -30.50 -9.13 4.82
N GLY A 189 -30.04 -10.37 5.09
CA GLY A 189 -30.92 -11.54 5.09
C GLY A 189 -31.99 -11.55 6.20
N ARG A 190 -31.82 -10.76 7.27
CA ARG A 190 -32.81 -10.61 8.35
C ARG A 190 -33.80 -9.48 8.12
N ALA A 191 -33.41 -8.43 7.40
CA ALA A 191 -34.28 -7.28 7.14
C ALA A 191 -35.49 -7.61 6.25
N ASP A 192 -35.39 -8.65 5.41
CA ASP A 192 -36.49 -9.11 4.55
C ASP A 192 -37.56 -9.95 5.28
N GLN A 193 -37.31 -10.40 6.52
CA GLN A 193 -38.27 -11.24 7.27
C GLN A 193 -39.06 -10.51 8.35
N GLU A 194 -38.65 -9.32 8.79
CA GLU A 194 -39.35 -8.57 9.85
C GLU A 194 -39.58 -7.10 9.47
N GLN A 195 -40.63 -6.85 8.67
CA GLN A 195 -41.14 -5.50 8.38
C GLN A 195 -41.87 -4.84 9.58
N HIS A 196 -41.74 -5.37 10.80
CA HIS A 196 -42.42 -4.82 11.96
C HIS A 196 -41.65 -5.21 13.23
N MET A 197 -40.85 -4.29 13.78
CA MET A 197 -40.71 -3.99 15.22
C MET A 197 -39.50 -3.05 15.45
N VAL A 198 -39.76 -2.01 16.24
CA VAL A 198 -38.85 -1.23 17.13
C VAL A 198 -37.35 -1.18 16.78
N MET A 199 -36.86 0.03 16.46
CA MET A 199 -35.45 0.50 16.50
C MET A 199 -34.46 -0.44 17.22
N ASP A 200 -34.01 -1.48 16.54
CA ASP A 200 -32.98 -2.36 17.06
C ASP A 200 -31.67 -1.59 17.09
N ARG A 201 -31.10 -1.42 18.29
CA ARG A 201 -29.86 -0.66 18.55
C ARG A 201 -28.60 -1.30 17.96
N ARG A 202 -28.74 -2.33 17.12
CA ARG A 202 -27.59 -3.00 16.50
C ARG A 202 -27.11 -2.21 15.28
N PRO A 203 -25.79 -2.09 15.10
CA PRO A 203 -25.23 -1.35 13.97
C PRO A 203 -25.66 -2.01 12.66
N ARG A 204 -26.16 -1.19 11.72
CA ARG A 204 -26.68 -1.60 10.41
C ARG A 204 -25.60 -2.19 9.47
N CYS A 205 -24.35 -2.11 9.88
CA CYS A 205 -23.20 -2.65 9.19
C CYS A 205 -22.11 -3.07 10.16
N GLY A 206 -21.22 -3.93 9.69
CA GLY A 206 -19.99 -4.26 10.40
C GLY A 206 -19.20 -2.99 10.69
N LYS A 207 -18.57 -2.95 11.86
CA LYS A 207 -17.58 -1.92 12.22
C LYS A 207 -16.37 -2.57 12.87
N VAL A 208 -15.20 -2.14 12.46
CA VAL A 208 -13.91 -2.70 12.88
C VAL A 208 -13.10 -1.65 13.63
N LEU A 209 -12.56 -2.03 14.78
CA LEU A 209 -11.59 -1.23 15.52
C LEU A 209 -10.21 -1.83 15.36
N ILE A 210 -9.29 -1.08 14.75
CA ILE A 210 -7.87 -1.45 14.65
C ILE A 210 -7.07 -0.71 15.72
N THR A 211 -6.30 -1.44 16.51
CA THR A 211 -5.44 -0.86 17.55
C THR A 211 -4.00 -1.31 17.44
N CYS A 212 -3.07 -0.49 17.93
CA CYS A 212 -1.75 -0.92 18.39
C CYS A 212 -1.48 -0.32 19.77
N ASP A 213 -0.28 -0.45 20.34
CA ASP A 213 -0.01 0.03 21.72
C ASP A 213 -0.44 1.51 21.91
N SER A 214 0.04 2.41 21.05
CA SER A 214 -0.31 3.85 21.06
C SER A 214 -1.38 4.24 20.05
N GLY A 215 -1.70 3.37 19.09
CA GLY A 215 -2.62 3.67 18.00
C GLY A 215 -2.09 4.66 16.95
N ASN A 216 -0.79 4.94 16.94
CA ASN A 216 -0.20 6.02 16.12
C ASN A 216 0.67 5.52 14.96
N TYR A 217 1.18 4.30 15.04
CA TYR A 217 2.22 3.80 14.12
C TYR A 217 1.72 2.61 13.30
N HIS A 218 2.07 1.36 13.62
CA HIS A 218 1.68 0.17 12.84
C HIS A 218 0.19 0.09 12.50
N SER A 219 -0.71 0.36 13.45
CA SER A 219 -2.16 0.35 13.18
C SER A 219 -2.57 1.48 12.21
N ALA A 220 -1.93 2.64 12.30
CA ALA A 220 -2.17 3.75 11.38
C ALA A 220 -1.67 3.41 9.97
N THR A 221 -0.49 2.78 9.86
CA THR A 221 0.06 2.33 8.58
C THR A 221 -0.82 1.27 7.91
N ILE A 222 -1.35 0.31 8.67
CA ILE A 222 -2.31 -0.69 8.16
C ILE A 222 -3.58 -0.02 7.66
N VAL A 223 -4.12 0.93 8.43
CA VAL A 223 -5.32 1.67 8.00
C VAL A 223 -5.04 2.46 6.72
N ALA A 224 -3.88 3.13 6.61
CA ALA A 224 -3.51 3.82 5.38
C ALA A 224 -3.43 2.86 4.19
N ALA A 225 -2.79 1.70 4.35
CA ALA A 225 -2.74 0.67 3.32
C ALA A 225 -4.13 0.14 2.93
N TYR A 226 -5.05 0.01 3.90
CA TYR A 226 -6.44 -0.36 3.64
C TYR A 226 -7.16 0.71 2.79
N LEU A 227 -6.96 2.00 3.10
CA LEU A 227 -7.51 3.11 2.28
C LEU A 227 -7.00 3.04 0.84
N MET A 228 -5.72 2.71 0.65
CA MET A 228 -5.13 2.55 -0.68
C MET A 228 -5.80 1.39 -1.44
N SER A 229 -5.99 0.25 -0.78
CA SER A 229 -6.54 -0.95 -1.41
C SER A 229 -8.05 -0.93 -1.64
N VAL A 230 -8.82 -0.21 -0.82
CA VAL A 230 -10.30 -0.19 -0.91
C VAL A 230 -10.83 1.08 -1.58
N PHE A 231 -10.14 2.21 -1.45
CA PHE A 231 -10.55 3.49 -2.05
C PHE A 231 -9.62 3.94 -3.18
N GLY A 232 -8.66 3.11 -3.59
CA GLY A 232 -7.76 3.40 -4.71
C GLY A 232 -6.88 4.63 -4.48
N GLN A 233 -6.57 4.95 -3.22
CA GLN A 233 -5.81 6.15 -2.86
C GLN A 233 -4.31 5.95 -3.01
N THR A 234 -3.60 7.02 -3.33
CA THR A 234 -2.13 7.05 -3.25
C THR A 234 -1.68 7.04 -1.80
N ALA A 235 -0.42 6.66 -1.54
CA ALA A 235 0.15 6.68 -0.21
C ALA A 235 0.08 8.09 0.43
N ALA A 236 0.31 9.14 -0.36
CA ALA A 236 0.20 10.52 0.08
C ALA A 236 -1.25 10.89 0.46
N SER A 237 -2.24 10.59 -0.38
CA SER A 237 -3.64 10.91 -0.10
C SER A 237 -4.16 10.14 1.13
N ALA A 238 -3.85 8.85 1.23
CA ALA A 238 -4.27 8.00 2.35
C ALA A 238 -3.69 8.49 3.69
N THR A 239 -2.41 8.85 3.73
CA THR A 239 -1.77 9.37 4.96
C THR A 239 -2.30 10.74 5.35
N GLN A 240 -2.57 11.62 4.38
CA GLN A 240 -3.19 12.93 4.63
C GLN A 240 -4.60 12.77 5.20
N PHE A 241 -5.45 11.94 4.58
CA PHE A 241 -6.80 11.67 5.07
C PHE A 241 -6.77 11.14 6.51
N LEU A 242 -5.89 10.19 6.79
CA LEU A 242 -5.76 9.61 8.12
C LEU A 242 -5.32 10.66 9.15
N THR A 243 -4.38 11.54 8.79
CA THR A 243 -3.88 12.58 9.67
C THR A 243 -4.95 13.62 10.00
N LEU A 244 -5.85 13.93 9.05
CA LEU A 244 -7.00 14.80 9.31
C LEU A 244 -7.99 14.18 10.31
N GLN A 245 -8.21 12.87 10.25
CA GLN A 245 -9.11 12.16 11.17
C GLN A 245 -8.46 11.83 12.53
N ARG A 246 -7.15 11.63 12.56
CA ARG A 246 -6.38 11.34 13.78
C ARG A 246 -5.01 12.00 13.69
N LEU A 247 -4.94 13.22 14.25
CA LEU A 247 -3.72 14.05 14.24
C LEU A 247 -2.50 13.43 14.94
N SER A 248 -2.70 12.43 15.80
CA SER A 248 -1.61 11.77 16.51
C SER A 248 -0.92 10.66 15.70
N CYS A 249 -1.38 10.36 14.49
CA CYS A 249 -0.73 9.39 13.60
C CYS A 249 0.66 9.87 13.20
N VAL A 250 1.62 8.95 13.17
CA VAL A 250 3.01 9.23 12.82
C VAL A 250 3.43 8.28 11.70
N PHE A 251 3.93 8.85 10.62
CA PHE A 251 4.48 8.14 9.48
C PHE A 251 5.93 8.58 9.30
N ASP A 252 6.86 7.75 9.79
CA ASP A 252 8.28 7.95 9.55
C ASP A 252 8.67 7.49 8.13
N GLU A 253 9.95 7.60 7.81
CA GLU A 253 10.46 7.27 6.48
C GLU A 253 10.24 5.80 6.13
N ASP A 254 10.42 4.88 7.08
CA ASP A 254 10.19 3.45 6.84
C ASP A 254 8.71 3.17 6.55
N ALA A 255 7.79 3.79 7.30
CA ALA A 255 6.35 3.66 7.04
C ALA A 255 5.98 4.22 5.65
N LYS A 256 6.53 5.38 5.28
CA LYS A 256 6.28 5.99 3.96
C LYS A 256 6.83 5.12 2.84
N GLN A 257 8.05 4.61 2.97
CA GLN A 257 8.66 3.73 1.97
C GLN A 257 7.87 2.42 1.81
N MET A 258 7.39 1.85 2.92
CA MET A 258 6.53 0.68 2.88
C MET A 258 5.21 0.97 2.16
N LEU A 259 4.55 2.08 2.49
CA LEU A 259 3.31 2.49 1.83
C LEU A 259 3.51 2.73 0.33
N GLN A 260 4.61 3.36 -0.10
CA GLN A 260 4.92 3.50 -1.54
C GLN A 260 5.09 2.14 -2.22
N SER A 261 5.86 1.25 -1.59
CA SER A 261 6.05 -0.11 -2.10
C SER A 261 4.72 -0.85 -2.21
N TRP A 262 3.82 -0.64 -1.25
CA TRP A 262 2.46 -1.17 -1.29
C TRP A 262 1.62 -0.53 -2.41
N GLU A 263 1.74 0.77 -2.66
CA GLU A 263 1.08 1.44 -3.78
C GLU A 263 1.43 0.80 -5.11
N ASP A 264 2.72 0.52 -5.34
CA ASP A 264 3.20 -0.13 -6.55
C ASP A 264 2.63 -1.55 -6.68
N VAL A 265 2.53 -2.30 -5.57
CA VAL A 265 1.90 -3.63 -5.55
C VAL A 265 0.42 -3.54 -5.92
N VAL A 266 -0.35 -2.63 -5.31
CA VAL A 266 -1.78 -2.46 -5.61
C VAL A 266 -1.98 -2.07 -7.07
N ARG A 267 -1.20 -1.12 -7.58
CA ARG A 267 -1.25 -0.65 -8.96
C ARG A 267 -0.95 -1.78 -9.95
N ALA A 268 0.11 -2.55 -9.70
CA ALA A 268 0.48 -3.68 -10.56
C ALA A 268 -0.61 -4.76 -10.62
N ARG A 269 -1.26 -5.05 -9.48
CA ARG A 269 -2.34 -6.04 -9.42
C ARG A 269 -3.60 -5.57 -10.13
N SER A 270 -4.00 -4.31 -9.94
CA SER A 270 -5.10 -3.70 -10.68
C SER A 270 -4.87 -3.79 -12.19
N MET A 271 -3.69 -3.39 -12.68
CA MET A 271 -3.33 -3.48 -14.11
C MET A 271 -3.39 -4.92 -14.66
N THR A 272 -2.89 -5.89 -13.89
CA THR A 272 -2.92 -7.30 -14.30
C THR A 272 -4.35 -7.82 -14.39
N ALA A 273 -5.22 -7.43 -13.45
CA ALA A 273 -6.62 -7.83 -13.46
C ALA A 273 -7.40 -7.26 -14.67
N HIS A 274 -7.15 -6.00 -15.03
CA HIS A 274 -7.71 -5.38 -16.25
C HIS A 274 -7.25 -6.11 -17.52
N HIS A 275 -5.98 -6.53 -17.59
CA HIS A 275 -5.46 -7.28 -18.73
C HIS A 275 -6.12 -8.66 -18.89
N VAL A 276 -6.25 -9.44 -17.80
CA VAL A 276 -6.91 -10.76 -17.84
C VAL A 276 -8.37 -10.65 -18.27
N GLN A 277 -9.11 -9.64 -17.82
CA GLN A 277 -10.50 -9.44 -18.22
C GLN A 277 -10.64 -9.10 -19.72
N SER A 278 -9.73 -8.26 -20.25
CA SER A 278 -9.73 -7.90 -21.68
C SER A 278 -9.32 -9.04 -22.61
N GLU A 279 -8.42 -9.94 -22.17
CA GLU A 279 -8.08 -11.15 -22.95
C GLU A 279 -9.22 -12.18 -22.95
N THR A 280 -9.96 -12.29 -21.85
CA THR A 280 -11.09 -13.24 -21.74
C THR A 280 -12.30 -12.82 -22.57
N GLN A 281 -12.53 -11.51 -22.76
CA GLN A 281 -13.60 -11.00 -23.62
C GLN A 281 -13.32 -11.09 -25.13
N ASN A 282 -12.08 -11.33 -25.55
CA ASN A 282 -11.69 -11.42 -26.96
C ASN A 282 -11.54 -12.85 -27.49
N GLN A 283 -12.03 -13.88 -26.79
CA GLN A 283 -12.21 -15.21 -27.38
C GLN A 283 -13.56 -15.29 -28.12
N PRO A 284 -13.59 -15.51 -29.45
CA PRO A 284 -14.83 -15.68 -30.17
C PRO A 284 -15.54 -16.99 -29.75
N LEU A 285 -16.80 -16.87 -29.33
CA LEU A 285 -17.74 -17.98 -29.22
C LEU A 285 -17.87 -18.67 -30.60
N LEU A 286 -17.27 -19.85 -30.76
CA LEU A 286 -17.65 -20.78 -31.83
C LEU A 286 -18.90 -21.52 -31.38
N GLY A 287 -20.05 -21.01 -31.84
CA GLY A 287 -21.36 -21.62 -31.70
C GLY A 287 -21.52 -22.88 -32.57
N ASP A 288 -22.27 -23.82 -32.00
CA ASP A 288 -22.69 -25.09 -32.56
C ASP A 288 -23.71 -24.92 -33.70
N ALA A 289 -23.46 -25.52 -34.88
CA ALA A 289 -24.49 -25.92 -35.85
C ALA A 289 -23.93 -26.82 -36.99
N ASN A 290 -24.41 -28.07 -36.99
CA ASN A 290 -24.77 -28.94 -38.14
C ASN A 290 -23.71 -29.60 -39.07
N ALA A 291 -23.60 -30.92 -38.90
CA ALA A 291 -23.69 -32.02 -39.88
C ALA A 291 -23.22 -31.85 -41.34
N GLY A 292 -22.25 -32.69 -41.73
CA GLY A 292 -22.01 -33.12 -43.13
C GLY A 292 -20.52 -33.23 -43.52
N ALA A 293 -19.95 -34.44 -43.48
CA ALA A 293 -18.56 -34.77 -43.82
C ALA A 293 -18.27 -34.76 -45.35
N PRO A 294 -17.07 -35.14 -45.88
CA PRO A 294 -15.70 -35.28 -45.32
C PRO A 294 -14.60 -34.63 -46.23
N ILE A 295 -13.30 -34.97 -45.99
CA ILE A 295 -12.09 -34.88 -46.89
C ILE A 295 -11.21 -33.62 -46.62
N VAL A 296 -9.90 -33.60 -46.35
CA VAL A 296 -8.76 -34.55 -46.26
C VAL A 296 -7.58 -33.83 -45.54
N ASP A 297 -6.70 -34.62 -44.91
CA ASP A 297 -5.30 -34.34 -44.50
C ASP A 297 -4.93 -33.24 -43.46
N GLN A 298 -4.50 -33.74 -42.30
CA GLN A 298 -3.18 -33.56 -41.64
C GLN A 298 -3.20 -33.16 -40.15
N PRO A 299 -2.22 -33.66 -39.38
CA PRO A 299 -2.35 -33.88 -37.94
C PRO A 299 -1.90 -32.70 -37.08
N THR A 300 -2.61 -32.56 -35.95
CA THR A 300 -2.13 -32.24 -34.59
C THR A 300 -1.06 -31.15 -34.41
N ALA A 301 -1.41 -30.06 -33.73
CA ALA A 301 -1.11 -29.86 -32.30
C ALA A 301 -1.31 -28.39 -31.89
N SER A 302 -2.04 -28.20 -30.81
CA SER A 302 -2.20 -26.93 -30.11
C SER A 302 -0.83 -26.37 -29.68
N ALA A 303 -0.38 -25.29 -30.30
CA ALA A 303 0.77 -24.55 -29.85
C ALA A 303 0.39 -23.65 -28.66
N SER A 304 0.51 -24.22 -27.46
CA SER A 304 0.87 -23.44 -26.26
C SER A 304 2.05 -22.54 -26.64
N ARG A 305 1.88 -21.21 -26.53
CA ARG A 305 2.96 -20.23 -26.72
C ARG A 305 4.05 -20.47 -25.67
N ARG A 306 4.97 -21.38 -25.95
CA ARG A 306 6.25 -21.46 -25.26
C ARG A 306 7.10 -20.27 -25.72
N LYS A 307 7.77 -19.61 -24.76
CA LYS A 307 8.86 -18.66 -25.03
C LYS A 307 9.77 -19.26 -26.10
N ARG A 308 10.05 -18.50 -27.17
CA ARG A 308 10.97 -18.91 -28.24
C ARG A 308 12.31 -19.31 -27.62
N GLY A 309 12.71 -20.56 -27.84
CA GLY A 309 13.99 -21.09 -27.36
C GLY A 309 15.14 -20.53 -28.20
N PHE A 310 16.32 -20.43 -27.58
CA PHE A 310 17.54 -19.88 -28.19
C PHE A 310 17.95 -20.54 -29.52
N GLU A 311 17.51 -21.77 -29.78
CA GLU A 311 17.80 -22.50 -31.03
C GLU A 311 17.01 -21.96 -32.24
N ASP A 312 15.89 -21.29 -32.03
CA ASP A 312 15.01 -20.74 -33.08
C ASP A 312 15.55 -19.43 -33.71
N MET A 313 16.70 -18.92 -33.23
CA MET A 313 17.38 -17.76 -33.79
C MET A 313 18.53 -18.10 -34.76
N ARG A 314 18.85 -19.38 -34.98
CA ARG A 314 20.00 -19.78 -35.83
C ARG A 314 19.63 -20.12 -37.27
N ASP A 315 18.35 -20.28 -37.58
CA ASP A 315 17.89 -20.70 -38.90
C ASP A 315 17.26 -19.54 -39.70
N GLN A 316 17.88 -18.36 -39.64
CA GLN A 316 17.63 -17.31 -40.63
C GLN A 316 18.84 -17.21 -41.56
N ASP A 317 18.58 -17.69 -42.77
CA ASP A 317 19.49 -17.83 -43.89
C ASP A 317 20.49 -16.67 -44.05
N MET A 318 21.77 -17.03 -43.93
CA MET A 318 22.92 -16.26 -44.39
C MET A 318 22.96 -16.25 -45.92
N THR A 319 22.06 -15.48 -46.54
CA THR A 319 22.19 -15.07 -47.95
C THR A 319 22.01 -13.56 -48.03
N GLY A 320 23.00 -12.84 -47.52
CA GLY A 320 23.12 -11.40 -47.66
C GLY A 320 24.58 -11.05 -47.49
N ASP A 321 25.24 -10.73 -48.61
CA ASP A 321 26.56 -10.14 -48.66
C ASP A 321 26.47 -8.77 -47.96
N GLY A 322 26.74 -8.78 -46.66
CA GLY A 322 26.52 -7.67 -45.75
C GLY A 322 27.49 -7.83 -44.60
N GLU A 323 28.53 -7.01 -44.66
CA GLU A 323 29.57 -6.81 -43.66
C GLU A 323 29.07 -7.15 -42.25
N THR A 324 29.76 -8.07 -41.56
CA THR A 324 29.65 -8.26 -40.11
C THR A 324 30.13 -6.99 -39.42
N GLY A 325 29.29 -5.97 -39.47
CA GLY A 325 29.44 -4.68 -38.82
C GLY A 325 29.21 -4.85 -37.33
N ASP A 326 30.19 -4.38 -36.59
CA ASP A 326 30.34 -4.33 -35.15
C ASP A 326 29.16 -3.62 -34.43
N ALA A 327 27.99 -4.27 -34.39
CA ALA A 327 26.76 -3.69 -33.85
C ALA A 327 26.79 -3.47 -32.32
N ASP A 328 27.82 -3.96 -31.61
CA ASP A 328 28.04 -3.66 -30.18
C ASP A 328 28.77 -2.32 -29.97
N GLY A 329 29.53 -1.86 -30.97
CA GLY A 329 30.26 -0.59 -30.90
C GLY A 329 29.35 0.64 -30.74
N ASP A 330 28.20 0.63 -31.42
CA ASP A 330 27.23 1.74 -31.39
C ASP A 330 26.66 2.01 -29.99
N ARG A 331 26.64 1.01 -29.10
CA ARG A 331 26.23 1.17 -27.70
C ARG A 331 27.16 2.09 -26.90
N PHE A 332 28.41 2.24 -27.34
CA PHE A 332 29.47 2.96 -26.61
C PHE A 332 29.88 4.27 -27.28
N THR A 333 29.34 4.60 -28.46
CA THR A 333 29.69 5.80 -29.26
C THR A 333 29.56 7.15 -28.53
N ASN A 334 28.74 7.22 -27.48
CA ASN A 334 28.55 8.42 -26.65
C ASN A 334 29.13 8.32 -25.22
N ARG A 335 29.92 7.28 -24.92
CA ARG A 335 30.53 7.09 -23.58
C ARG A 335 31.92 7.69 -23.42
N GLU A 336 32.59 8.08 -24.51
CA GLU A 336 33.91 8.73 -24.45
C GLU A 336 33.91 10.00 -23.59
N ALA A 337 32.75 10.67 -23.46
CA ALA A 337 32.61 11.92 -22.72
C ALA A 337 32.57 11.75 -21.18
N PHE A 338 32.22 10.57 -20.65
CA PHE A 338 32.04 10.38 -19.21
C PHE A 338 32.62 9.04 -18.72
N ALA A 339 33.90 9.07 -18.35
CA ALA A 339 34.51 8.06 -17.50
C ALA A 339 34.37 8.50 -16.03
N PRO A 340 33.78 7.69 -15.11
CA PRO A 340 33.56 8.08 -13.71
C PRO A 340 34.88 8.28 -12.93
N PHE A 341 35.97 7.69 -13.42
CA PHE A 341 37.32 7.86 -12.91
C PHE A 341 38.27 8.15 -14.07
N LYS A 342 39.25 9.02 -13.83
CA LYS A 342 40.29 9.41 -14.80
C LYS A 342 41.66 9.20 -14.18
N ASP A 343 42.61 8.80 -15.01
CA ASP A 343 44.00 8.70 -14.59
C ASP A 343 44.61 10.11 -14.45
N VAL A 344 45.46 10.28 -13.44
CA VAL A 344 46.12 11.57 -13.15
C VAL A 344 46.96 12.04 -14.34
N SER A 345 47.52 11.11 -15.11
CA SER A 345 48.31 11.39 -16.32
C SER A 345 47.52 12.05 -17.44
N ASP A 346 46.22 11.79 -17.54
CA ASP A 346 45.37 12.31 -18.62
C ASP A 346 44.95 13.76 -18.36
N ILE A 347 44.88 14.16 -17.09
CA ILE A 347 44.62 15.55 -16.68
C ILE A 347 45.86 16.43 -16.93
N LEU A 348 47.07 15.88 -16.79
CA LEU A 348 48.32 16.61 -17.00
C LEU A 348 48.70 16.81 -18.49
N ARG A 349 48.19 15.96 -19.39
CA ARG A 349 48.39 16.11 -20.85
C ARG A 349 47.45 17.12 -21.51
N GLY A 350 46.46 17.62 -20.79
CA GLY A 350 45.47 18.59 -21.29
C GLY A 350 45.75 20.05 -20.93
N LYS A 351 46.99 20.40 -20.52
CA LYS A 351 47.41 21.79 -20.26
C LYS A 351 48.26 22.37 -21.38
#